data_AF-A0AAU3GUZ8-F1
#
_entry.id   AF-A0AAU3GUZ8-F1
#
_cell.length_a   1.000
_cell.length_b   1.000
_cell.length_c   1.000
_cell.angle_alpha   90.00
_cell.angle_beta   90.00
_cell.angle_gamma   90.00
#
_symmetry.space_group_name_H-M   'P 1'
#
loop_
_entity.id
_entity.type
_entity.pdbx_description
1 polymer ?
#
loop_
_entity_poly.entity_id
_entity_poly.type
_entity_poly.pdbx_seq_one_letter_code
_entity_poly.pdbx_strand_id
1 'polypeptide(L)' 'MDIVQQHMLDSYRAAQHGEAPPPPPGRDDRAVLRAVRRHILAWVAGHRPPYS' A
#
# COMPACT_ATOMS: atom_id res chain seq x y z
N MET A 1 -2.47 21.19 5.34
CA MET A 1 -2.11 20.01 6.14
C MET A 1 -1.80 18.88 5.18
N ASP A 2 -0.62 18.27 5.30
CA ASP A 2 -0.19 17.12 4.48
C ASP A 2 -0.57 15.79 5.17
N ILE A 3 -0.70 14.71 4.39
CA ILE A 3 -1.11 13.39 4.89
C ILE A 3 -0.11 12.83 5.92
N VAL A 4 1.18 13.14 5.76
CA VAL A 4 2.22 12.73 6.71
C VAL A 4 2.06 13.50 8.03
N GLN A 5 1.80 14.81 7.96
CA GLN A 5 1.59 15.65 9.13
C GLN A 5 0.34 15.25 9.91
N GLN A 6 -0.76 14.97 9.20
CA GLN A 6 -1.99 14.47 9.80
C GLN A 6 -1.76 13.12 10.49
N HIS A 7 -1.05 12.20 9.83
CA HIS A 7 -0.72 10.89 10.39
C HIS A 7 0.12 10.99 11.68
N MET A 8 1.05 11.96 11.76
CA MET A 8 1.83 12.21 12.99
C MET A 8 0.92 12.63 14.15
N LEU A 9 -0.04 13.55 13.90
CA LEU A 9 -0.98 14.01 14.91
C LEU A 9 -1.94 12.90 15.37
N ASP A 10 -2.43 12.09 14.43
CA ASP A 10 -3.34 10.99 14.73
C ASP A 10 -2.63 9.87 15.50
N SER A 11 -1.37 9.58 15.15
CA SER A 11 -0.54 8.63 15.90
C SER A 11 -0.28 9.11 17.33
N TYR A 12 -0.03 10.41 17.51
CA TYR A 12 0.14 11.00 18.83
C TYR A 12 -1.15 10.89 19.66
N ARG A 13 -2.32 11.21 19.08
CA ARG A 13 -3.61 11.02 19.77
C ARG A 13 -3.85 9.57 20.14
N ALA A 14 -3.64 8.63 19.21
CA ALA A 14 -3.82 7.21 19.47
C ALA A 14 -2.94 6.74 20.65
N ALA A 15 -1.68 7.17 20.69
CA ALA A 15 -0.77 6.86 21.80
C ALA A 15 -1.25 7.43 23.14
N GLN A 16 -1.81 8.66 23.15
CA GLN A 16 -2.36 9.27 24.37
C GLN A 16 -3.59 8.54 24.91
N HIS A 17 -4.42 7.97 24.03
CA HIS A 17 -5.64 7.26 24.40
C HIS A 17 -5.45 5.74 24.56
N GLY A 18 -4.23 5.22 24.31
CA GLY A 18 -3.96 3.78 24.34
C GLY A 18 -4.60 3.02 23.18
N GLU A 19 -4.93 3.71 22.09
CA GLU A 19 -5.54 3.15 20.89
C GLU A 19 -4.48 2.60 19.93
N ALA A 20 -4.91 1.76 19.00
CA ALA A 20 -4.03 1.28 17.93
C ALA A 20 -3.62 2.44 17.01
N PRO A 21 -2.35 2.50 16.57
CA PRO A 21 -1.90 3.54 15.67
C PRO A 21 -2.64 3.47 14.31
N PRO A 22 -2.90 4.61 13.66
CA PRO A 22 -3.52 4.63 12.34
C PRO A 22 -2.65 3.89 11.32
N PRO A 23 -3.24 3.33 10.25
CA PRO A 23 -2.47 2.70 9.20
C PRO A 23 -1.49 3.73 8.58
N PRO A 24 -0.28 3.28 8.19
CA PRO A 24 0.69 4.18 7.61
C PRO A 24 0.18 4.74 6.28
N PRO A 25 0.50 6.01 5.96
CA PRO A 25 0.12 6.59 4.69
C PRO A 25 0.69 5.77 3.52
N GLY A 26 -0.09 5.62 2.46
CA GLY A 26 0.30 4.84 1.28
C GLY A 26 0.21 3.33 1.45
N ARG A 27 -0.36 2.81 2.55
CA ARG A 27 -0.60 1.36 2.72
C ARG A 27 -1.47 0.80 1.59
N ASP A 28 -2.57 1.49 1.27
CA ASP A 28 -3.52 1.03 0.26
C ASP A 28 -2.98 1.23 -1.16
N ASP A 29 -2.28 2.34 -1.42
CA ASP A 29 -1.54 2.56 -2.67
C ASP A 29 -0.54 1.43 -2.94
N ARG A 30 0.22 1.01 -1.92
CA ARG A 30 1.14 -0.14 -2.05
C ARG A 30 0.40 -1.44 -2.33
N ALA A 31 -0.79 -1.64 -1.76
CA ALA A 31 -1.59 -2.83 -2.02
C ALA A 31 -2.08 -2.87 -3.48
N VAL A 32 -2.56 -1.73 -3.99
CA VAL A 32 -2.96 -1.54 -5.40
C VAL A 32 -1.78 -1.80 -6.33
N LEU A 33 -0.62 -1.19 -6.08
CA LEU A 33 0.58 -1.40 -6.89
C LEU A 33 1.03 -2.86 -6.93
N ARG A 34 0.96 -3.57 -5.79
CA ARG A 34 1.23 -5.01 -5.74
C ARG A 34 0.22 -5.81 -6.58
N ALA A 35 -1.06 -5.44 -6.54
CA ALA A 35 -2.10 -6.10 -7.33
C ALA A 35 -1.87 -5.90 -8.83
N VAL A 36 -1.60 -4.67 -9.26
CA VAL A 36 -1.25 -4.34 -10.65
C VAL A 36 -0.01 -5.12 -11.10
N ARG A 37 1.05 -5.13 -10.29
CA ARG A 37 2.27 -5.90 -10.59
C ARG A 37 1.97 -7.39 -10.77
N ARG A 38 1.17 -8.00 -9.90
CA ARG A 38 0.77 -9.41 -10.04
C ARG A 38 0.01 -9.66 -11.33
N HIS A 39 -0.92 -8.76 -11.67
CA HIS A 39 -1.70 -8.86 -12.91
C HIS A 39 -0.81 -8.80 -14.15
N ILE A 40 0.13 -7.85 -14.21
CA ILE A 40 1.10 -7.74 -15.31
C ILE A 40 1.94 -9.01 -15.43
N LEU A 41 2.47 -9.53 -14.32
CA LEU A 41 3.27 -10.76 -14.35
C LEU A 41 2.48 -11.98 -14.83
N ALA A 42 1.22 -12.11 -14.41
CA ALA A 42 0.34 -13.17 -14.88
C ALA A 42 0.03 -13.03 -16.37
N TRP A 43 -0.22 -11.80 -16.83
CA TRP A 43 -0.44 -11.51 -18.24
C TRP A 43 0.79 -11.88 -19.09
N VAL A 44 2.00 -11.45 -18.69
CA VAL A 44 3.26 -11.80 -19.37
C VAL A 44 3.47 -13.32 -19.41
N ALA A 45 3.19 -14.03 -18.32
CA ALA A 45 3.33 -15.48 -18.26
C ALA A 45 2.37 -16.19 -19.23
N GLY A 46 1.13 -15.71 -19.35
CA GLY A 46 0.14 -16.24 -20.29
C GLY A 46 0.37 -15.86 -21.75
N HIS A 47 1.09 -14.76 -22.00
CA HIS A 47 1.41 -14.26 -23.35
C HIS A 47 2.85 -14.57 -23.77
N ARG A 48 3.57 -15.44 -23.04
CA ARG A 48 4.93 -15.87 -23.39
C ARG A 48 4.88 -16.63 -24.74
N PRO A 49 5.52 -16.14 -25.81
CA PRO A 49 5.46 -16.80 -27.11
C PRO A 49 6.16 -18.16 -27.07
N PRO A 50 5.61 -19.19 -27.75
CA PRO A 50 6.04 -20.60 -27.64
C PRO A 50 7.26 -20.93 -28.51
N TYR A 51 8.34 -20.14 -28.45
CA TYR A 51 9.53 -20.39 -29.28
C TYR A 51 10.78 -20.56 -28.40
N SER A 52 11.29 -21.79 -28.32
CA SER A 52 12.61 -22.22 -27.86
C SER A 52 13.00 -23.46 -28.64
#